data_AF-A0A3D4S299-F1
#
_entry.id   AF-A0A3D4S299-F1
#
_cell.length_a   1.000
_cell.length_b   1.000
_cell.length_c   1.000
_cell.angle_alpha   90.00
_cell.angle_beta   90.00
_cell.angle_gamma   90.00
#
_symmetry.space_group_name_H-M   'P 1'
#
loop_
_entity.id
_entity.type
_entity.pdbx_description
1 polymer ?
#
loop_
_entity_poly.entity_id
_entity_poly.type
_entity_poly.pdbx_seq_one_letter_code
_entity_poly.pdbx_strand_id
1 'polypeptide(L)'
;MRLAARIPWSHRTRCTKAWQTLIRLVLLAYRRLFEDMLSAELLQRFRECTNGGFVLGSAKFERQIAAMLGRRTWKGAPERPLKEIDADEQGELAL
;
A
#
# COMPACT_ATOMS: atom_id res chain seq x y z
N MET A 1 23.15 -2.69 -41.31
CA MET A 1 23.85 -2.92 -40.02
C MET A 1 23.44 -1.81 -39.06
N ARG A 2 22.71 -2.11 -37.97
CA ARG A 2 22.28 -1.14 -36.95
C ARG A 2 23.26 -1.18 -35.78
N LEU A 3 23.95 -0.08 -35.51
CA LEU A 3 24.71 0.12 -34.28
C LEU A 3 23.72 0.47 -33.16
N ALA A 4 23.45 -0.47 -32.27
CA ALA A 4 22.75 -0.21 -31.02
C ALA A 4 23.77 0.31 -30.00
N ALA A 5 23.74 1.62 -29.73
CA ALA A 5 24.51 2.23 -28.67
C ALA A 5 24.04 1.68 -27.31
N ARG A 6 24.94 1.01 -26.59
CA ARG A 6 24.73 0.45 -25.26
C ARG A 6 24.86 1.60 -24.24
N ILE A 7 23.75 2.20 -23.86
CA ILE A 7 23.73 3.32 -22.90
C ILE A 7 24.13 2.81 -21.50
N PRO A 8 25.12 3.42 -20.80
CA PRO A 8 25.53 2.99 -19.46
C PRO A 8 24.56 3.48 -18.39
N TRP A 9 24.16 2.57 -17.49
CA TRP A 9 23.12 2.75 -16.46
C TRP A 9 23.58 3.46 -15.16
N SER A 10 24.75 4.11 -15.12
CA SER A 10 25.40 4.49 -13.86
C SER A 10 25.02 5.85 -13.25
N HIS A 11 24.12 6.64 -13.84
CA HIS A 11 23.68 7.96 -13.28
C HIS A 11 22.30 7.96 -12.58
N ARG A 12 21.69 6.78 -12.35
CA ARG A 12 20.29 6.67 -11.88
C ARG A 12 20.08 6.86 -10.37
N THR A 13 21.11 6.96 -9.53
CA THR A 13 20.95 6.83 -8.06
C THR A 13 20.68 8.14 -7.30
N ARG A 14 21.09 9.31 -7.80
CA ARG A 14 20.69 10.61 -7.19
C ARG A 14 19.29 11.03 -7.59
N CYS A 15 18.92 10.74 -8.84
CA CYS A 15 17.59 11.04 -9.36
C CYS A 15 16.50 10.29 -8.58
N THR A 16 16.76 9.05 -8.10
CA THR A 16 15.79 8.28 -7.30
C THR A 16 15.58 8.83 -5.90
N LYS A 17 16.64 9.24 -5.16
CA LYS A 17 16.47 9.79 -3.80
C LYS A 17 15.76 11.14 -3.80
N ALA A 18 16.17 12.05 -4.69
CA ALA A 18 15.52 13.36 -4.82
C ALA A 18 14.05 13.24 -5.27
N TRP A 19 13.76 12.37 -6.25
CA TRP A 19 12.38 12.09 -6.65
C TRP A 19 11.57 11.38 -5.55
N GLN A 20 12.15 10.44 -4.81
CA GLN A 20 11.47 9.77 -3.70
C GLN A 20 11.14 10.76 -2.59
N THR A 21 12.05 11.68 -2.25
CA THR A 21 11.80 12.74 -1.28
C THR A 21 10.67 13.65 -1.76
N LEU A 22 10.70 14.08 -3.04
CA LEU A 22 9.64 14.91 -3.61
C LEU A 22 8.27 14.21 -3.57
N ILE A 23 8.21 12.94 -3.99
CA ILE A 23 6.99 12.12 -3.94
C ILE A 23 6.48 11.97 -2.50
N ARG A 24 7.36 11.74 -1.53
CA ARG A 24 6.97 11.65 -0.11
C ARG A 24 6.38 12.96 0.40
N LEU A 25 6.96 14.10 0.05
CA LEU A 25 6.45 15.41 0.46
C LEU A 25 5.09 15.71 -0.15
N VAL A 26 4.89 15.40 -1.43
CA VAL A 26 3.59 15.56 -2.10
C VAL A 26 2.53 14.65 -1.49
N LEU A 27 2.87 13.39 -1.21
CA LEU A 27 1.96 12.45 -0.54
C LEU A 27 1.59 12.93 0.87
N LEU A 28 2.53 13.52 1.61
CA LEU A 28 2.26 14.08 2.93
C LEU A 28 1.28 15.27 2.83
N ALA A 29 1.53 16.21 1.92
CA ALA A 29 0.67 17.36 1.69
C ALA A 29 -0.74 16.93 1.25
N TYR A 30 -0.83 15.95 0.36
CA TYR A 30 -2.10 15.38 -0.08
C TYR A 30 -2.86 14.72 1.08
N ARG A 31 -2.18 13.93 1.92
CA ARG A 31 -2.80 13.30 3.09
C ARG A 31 -3.30 14.33 4.11
N ARG A 32 -2.55 15.40 4.32
CA ARG A 32 -2.91 16.49 5.24
C ARG A 32 -4.20 17.22 4.82
N LEU A 33 -4.54 17.24 3.53
CA LEU A 33 -5.82 17.78 3.05
C LEU A 33 -7.04 16.99 3.55
N PHE A 34 -6.86 15.70 3.87
CA PHE A 34 -7.95 14.80 4.24
C PHE A 34 -7.91 14.36 5.71
N GLU A 35 -6.92 14.81 6.50
CA GLU A 35 -6.75 14.40 7.90
C GLU A 35 -7.97 14.72 8.78
N ASP A 36 -8.61 15.88 8.55
CA ASP A 36 -9.76 16.31 9.36
C ASP A 36 -11.11 15.74 8.86
N MET A 37 -11.15 15.23 7.62
CA MET A 37 -12.40 14.82 6.97
C MET A 37 -12.66 13.30 7.10
N LEU A 38 -11.60 12.50 7.24
CA LEU A 38 -11.69 11.04 7.28
C LEU A 38 -10.89 10.50 8.46
N SER A 39 -11.57 9.80 9.36
CA SER A 39 -10.88 9.11 10.46
C SER A 39 -9.87 8.10 9.90
N ALA A 40 -8.73 7.96 10.57
CA ALA A 40 -7.69 7.02 10.19
C ALA A 40 -8.23 5.58 10.08
N GLU A 41 -9.17 5.22 10.94
CA GLU A 41 -9.85 3.91 10.95
C GLU A 41 -10.71 3.70 9.69
N LEU A 42 -11.48 4.71 9.27
CA LEU A 42 -12.28 4.63 8.06
C LEU A 42 -11.40 4.54 6.81
N LEU A 43 -10.32 5.33 6.75
CA LEU A 43 -9.35 5.28 5.67
C LEU A 43 -8.66 3.92 5.58
N GLN A 44 -8.31 3.33 6.73
CA GLN A 44 -7.77 1.99 6.80
C GLN A 44 -8.77 0.96 6.27
N ARG A 45 -10.04 1.07 6.65
CA ARG A 45 -11.11 0.20 6.15
C ARG A 45 -11.27 0.31 4.64
N PHE A 46 -11.24 1.51 4.08
CA PHE A 46 -11.22 1.71 2.63
C PHE A 46 -10.05 0.98 1.98
N ARG A 47 -8.82 1.20 2.45
CA ARG A 47 -7.62 0.53 1.89
C ARG A 47 -7.73 -0.99 1.92
N GLU A 48 -8.22 -1.56 3.01
CA GLU A 48 -8.42 -3.00 3.13
C GLU A 48 -9.45 -3.51 2.12
N CYS A 49 -10.56 -2.79 1.96
CA CYS A 49 -11.58 -3.14 0.97
C CYS A 49 -11.04 -3.02 -0.47
N THR A 50 -10.40 -1.90 -0.81
CA THR A 50 -9.94 -1.65 -2.19
C THR A 50 -8.77 -2.55 -2.58
N ASN A 51 -7.79 -2.75 -1.71
CA ASN A 51 -6.61 -3.58 -2.01
C ASN A 51 -6.91 -5.08 -1.88
N GLY A 52 -7.83 -5.45 -0.99
CA GLY A 52 -8.23 -6.84 -0.78
C GLY A 52 -9.35 -7.32 -1.69
N GLY A 53 -9.95 -6.44 -2.50
CA GLY A 53 -11.14 -6.75 -3.29
C GLY A 53 -12.37 -7.08 -2.44
N PHE A 54 -12.44 -6.53 -1.23
CA PHE A 54 -13.54 -6.70 -0.29
C PHE A 54 -14.55 -5.57 -0.41
N VAL A 55 -15.76 -5.83 0.08
CA VAL A 55 -16.88 -4.89 0.00
C VAL A 55 -16.95 -4.04 1.26
N LEU A 56 -17.23 -2.76 1.11
CA LEU A 56 -17.52 -1.88 2.24
C LEU A 56 -19.02 -1.93 2.55
N GLY A 57 -19.41 -2.25 3.78
CA GLY A 57 -20.83 -2.24 4.17
C GLY A 57 -21.12 -3.02 5.44
N SER A 58 -22.37 -3.52 5.53
CA SER A 58 -22.79 -4.44 6.58
C SER A 58 -22.48 -5.89 6.20
N ALA A 59 -22.36 -6.76 7.20
CA ALA A 59 -22.16 -8.19 6.96
C ALA A 59 -23.25 -8.82 6.07
N LYS A 60 -24.49 -8.31 6.14
CA LYS A 60 -25.58 -8.74 5.25
C LYS A 60 -25.27 -8.40 3.79
N PHE A 61 -24.81 -7.18 3.54
CA PHE A 61 -24.45 -6.73 2.20
C PHE A 61 -23.26 -7.49 1.64
N GLU A 62 -22.22 -7.70 2.46
CA GLU A 62 -21.05 -8.51 2.09
C GLU A 62 -21.48 -9.91 1.63
N ARG A 63 -22.34 -10.60 2.39
CA ARG A 63 -22.86 -11.93 2.04
C ARG A 63 -23.69 -11.93 0.75
N GLN A 64 -24.50 -10.89 0.53
CA GLN A 64 -25.26 -10.75 -0.72
C GLN A 64 -24.33 -10.62 -1.93
N ILE A 65 -23.33 -9.75 -1.86
CA ILE A 65 -22.36 -9.57 -2.95
C ILE A 65 -21.49 -10.82 -3.11
N ALA A 66 -21.15 -11.53 -2.04
CA ALA A 66 -20.42 -12.80 -2.12
C ALA A 66 -21.21 -13.87 -2.88
N ALA A 67 -22.52 -13.98 -2.59
CA ALA A 67 -23.40 -14.89 -3.29
C ALA A 67 -23.52 -14.54 -4.79
N MET A 68 -23.55 -13.26 -5.14
CA MET A 68 -23.60 -12.80 -6.53
C MET A 68 -22.28 -13.02 -7.29
N LEU A 69 -21.14 -12.78 -6.65
CA LEU A 69 -19.82 -12.90 -7.28
C LEU A 69 -19.22 -14.32 -7.23
N GLY A 70 -19.81 -15.22 -6.43
CA GLY A 70 -19.28 -16.57 -6.23
C GLY A 70 -17.93 -16.61 -5.49
N ARG A 71 -17.56 -15.53 -4.78
CA ARG A 71 -16.29 -15.45 -4.02
C ARG A 71 -16.47 -14.70 -2.70
N ARG A 72 -15.54 -14.88 -1.77
CA ARG A 72 -15.54 -14.18 -0.49
C ARG A 72 -15.32 -12.68 -0.68
N THR A 73 -16.13 -11.86 -0.02
CA THR A 73 -16.10 -10.38 -0.10
C THR A 73 -15.72 -9.72 1.21
N TRP A 74 -15.34 -10.49 2.23
CA TRP A 74 -14.86 -10.00 3.52
C TRP A 74 -13.46 -10.53 3.84
N LYS A 75 -12.77 -9.83 4.73
CA LYS A 75 -11.44 -10.21 5.21
C LYS A 75 -11.57 -11.39 6.18
N GLY A 76 -10.85 -12.47 5.90
CA GLY A 76 -10.74 -13.61 6.82
C GLY A 76 -9.63 -13.37 7.86
N ALA A 77 -9.63 -14.15 8.93
CA ALA A 77 -8.51 -14.18 9.84
C ALA A 77 -7.32 -14.87 9.17
N PRO A 78 -6.09 -14.32 9.28
CA PRO A 78 -4.90 -15.06 8.88
C PRO A 78 -4.73 -16.26 9.82
N GLU A 79 -4.88 -17.47 9.30
CA GLU A 79 -4.63 -18.70 10.09
C GLU A 79 -3.15 -19.00 10.23
N ARG A 80 -2.29 -18.42 9.38
CA ARG A 80 -0.85 -18.63 9.46
C ARG A 80 -0.30 -17.93 10.71
N PRO A 81 0.35 -18.66 11.65
CA PRO A 81 1.01 -18.04 12.79
C PRO A 81 1.98 -16.97 12.30
N LEU A 82 1.92 -15.79 12.93
CA LEU A 82 2.88 -14.73 12.67
C LEU A 82 4.26 -15.27 13.04
N LYS A 83 5.19 -15.27 12.08
CA LYS A 83 6.59 -15.54 12.40
C LYS A 83 7.05 -14.40 13.33
N GLU A 84 7.52 -14.73 14.53
CA GLU A 84 8.15 -13.76 15.41
C GLU A 84 9.25 -13.06 14.63
N ILE A 85 9.07 -11.75 14.45
CA ILE A 85 10.08 -10.87 13.92
C ILE A 85 10.99 -10.58 15.10
N ASP A 86 12.15 -11.24 15.14
CA ASP A 86 13.21 -10.88 16.08
C ASP A 86 13.52 -9.39 15.87
N ALA A 87 13.34 -8.60 16.92
CA ALA A 87 13.34 -7.14 16.89
C ALA A 87 14.74 -6.53 16.72
N ASP A 88 15.69 -7.24 16.10
CA ASP A 88 17.11 -6.92 16.18
C ASP A 88 17.77 -6.52 14.85
N GLU A 89 17.05 -6.50 13.72
CA GLU A 89 17.67 -6.14 12.42
C GLU A 89 16.83 -5.21 11.54
N GLN A 90 16.15 -4.22 12.12
CA GLN A 90 15.82 -3.01 11.35
C GLN A 90 16.91 -1.97 11.60
N GLY A 91 18.01 -2.13 10.87
CA GLY A 91 19.18 -1.26 10.93
C GLY A 91 18.80 0.22 10.89
N GLU A 92 19.09 0.90 11.99
CA GLU A 92 19.86 2.13 12.06
C GLU A 92 19.95 2.88 10.71
N LEU A 93 18.87 3.57 10.33
CA LEU A 93 19.00 4.73 9.45
C LEU A 93 19.46 5.88 10.34
N ALA A 94 20.78 5.92 10.58
CA ALA A 94 21.45 7.07 11.16
C ALA A 94 21.09 8.34 10.36
N LEU A 95 20.74 9.37 11.12
CA LEU A 95 20.39 10.74 10.70
C LEU A 95 21.41 11.35 9.73
#